data_AF-A0A428YXK9-F1
#
_entry.id   AF-A0A428YXK9-F1
#
_cell.length_a   1.000
_cell.length_b   1.000
_cell.length_c   1.000
_cell.angle_alpha   90.00
_cell.angle_beta   90.00
_cell.angle_gamma   90.00
#
_symmetry.space_group_name_H-M   'P 1'
#
loop_
_entity.id
_entity.type
_entity.pdbx_description
1 polymer ?
#
loop_
_entity_poly.entity_id
_entity_poly.type
_entity_poly.pdbx_seq_one_letter_code
_entity_poly.pdbx_strand_id
1 'polypeptide(L)'
;MGGPMSLERVYGLVGWTVQQARLNLLSGSSITIELGGCLVLINDAAWRIEDEEEFLVASADDRDYIRGMITELDGRRLTEVKVSNFLDLTMDFDGLRLITFALPADEHHWSVQFEDDTVFFAGPQAGGTGSSHQPR
;
A
#
# COMPACT_ATOMS: atom_id res chain seq x y z
N MET A 1 18.13 15.72 9.92
CA MET A 1 17.60 14.78 10.93
C MET A 1 16.11 14.67 10.69
N GLY A 2 15.65 13.65 9.95
CA GLY A 2 14.21 13.36 9.87
C GLY A 2 13.84 12.56 11.10
N GLY A 3 12.91 13.04 11.92
CA GLY A 3 12.35 12.23 13.01
C GLY A 3 11.64 10.98 12.43
N PRO A 4 11.32 9.99 13.27
CA PRO A 4 10.47 8.88 12.82
C PRO A 4 9.17 9.46 12.26
N MET A 5 8.87 9.18 10.99
CA MET A 5 7.57 9.54 10.42
C MET A 5 6.49 8.77 11.19
N SER A 6 5.52 9.49 11.74
CA SER A 6 4.46 8.91 12.55
C SER A 6 3.39 8.28 11.68
N LEU A 7 2.81 7.17 12.14
CA LEU A 7 1.61 6.55 11.56
C LEU A 7 0.45 7.54 11.43
N GLU A 8 0.47 8.66 12.15
CA GLU A 8 -0.51 9.74 12.04
C GLU A 8 -0.62 10.29 10.62
N ARG A 9 0.49 10.40 9.85
CA ARG A 9 0.42 10.83 8.45
C ARG A 9 -0.25 9.78 7.57
N VAL A 10 -0.03 8.50 7.85
CA VAL A 10 -0.67 7.39 7.14
C VAL A 10 -2.17 7.37 7.46
N TYR A 11 -2.57 7.58 8.71
CA TYR A 11 -3.98 7.75 9.08
C TYR A 11 -4.62 9.02 8.49
N GLY A 12 -3.82 10.06 8.23
CA GLY A 12 -4.25 11.29 7.55
C GLY A 12 -4.65 11.12 6.09
N LEU A 13 -4.41 9.94 5.48
CA LEU A 13 -4.90 9.62 4.14
C LEU A 13 -6.41 9.35 4.10
N VAL A 14 -7.04 9.10 5.25
CA VAL A 14 -8.50 8.87 5.31
C VAL A 14 -9.24 10.06 4.70
N GLY A 15 -10.16 9.73 3.79
CA GLY A 15 -10.96 10.67 3.04
C GLY A 15 -10.44 10.97 1.64
N TRP A 16 -9.24 10.52 1.28
CA TRP A 16 -8.67 10.68 -0.06
C TRP A 16 -9.30 9.69 -1.04
N THR A 17 -9.33 10.06 -2.32
CA THR A 17 -9.88 9.23 -3.39
C THR A 17 -8.77 8.59 -4.20
N VAL A 18 -8.94 7.31 -4.53
CA VAL A 18 -8.06 6.59 -5.45
C VAL A 18 -8.18 7.23 -6.83
N GLN A 19 -7.07 7.81 -7.29
CA GLN A 19 -6.94 8.30 -8.65
C GLN A 19 -6.64 7.15 -9.59
N GLN A 20 -5.81 6.21 -9.14
CA GLN A 20 -5.48 5.03 -9.90
C GLN A 20 -4.87 3.92 -9.03
N ALA A 21 -5.25 2.68 -9.31
CA ALA A 21 -4.63 1.48 -8.76
C ALA A 21 -4.07 0.62 -9.90
N ARG A 22 -2.85 0.08 -9.72
CA ARG A 22 -2.15 -0.68 -10.76
C ARG A 22 -1.40 -1.88 -10.19
N LEU A 23 -1.38 -2.97 -10.95
CA LEU A 23 -0.42 -4.06 -10.78
C LEU A 23 0.90 -3.71 -11.45
N ASN A 24 2.01 -3.82 -10.74
CA ASN A 24 3.36 -3.65 -11.29
C ASN A 24 3.80 -4.94 -11.99
N LEU A 25 3.86 -4.90 -13.32
CA LEU A 25 4.13 -6.08 -14.15
C LEU A 25 5.58 -6.60 -14.05
N LEU A 26 6.51 -5.77 -13.58
CA LEU A 26 7.94 -6.09 -13.53
C LEU A 26 8.36 -6.79 -12.23
N SER A 27 7.60 -6.63 -11.15
CA SER A 27 7.97 -7.08 -9.79
C SER A 27 7.04 -8.15 -9.22
N GLY A 28 6.32 -8.89 -10.07
CA GLY A 28 5.41 -9.94 -9.62
C GLY A 28 4.05 -9.40 -9.20
N SER A 29 3.72 -9.49 -7.90
CA SER A 29 2.42 -9.14 -7.31
C SER A 29 2.37 -7.75 -6.69
N SER A 30 3.36 -6.89 -6.94
CA SER A 30 3.40 -5.57 -6.30
C SER A 30 2.30 -4.68 -6.85
N ILE A 31 1.70 -3.86 -5.98
CA ILE A 31 0.63 -2.95 -6.38
C ILE A 31 0.95 -1.52 -6.00
N THR A 32 0.45 -0.59 -6.81
CA THR A 32 0.60 0.85 -6.62
C THR A 32 -0.79 1.47 -6.55
N ILE A 33 -1.03 2.34 -5.57
CA ILE A 33 -2.28 3.09 -5.42
C ILE A 33 -1.95 4.58 -5.29
N GLU A 34 -2.40 5.37 -6.25
CA GLU A 34 -2.35 6.82 -6.25
C GLU A 34 -3.56 7.38 -5.51
N LEU A 35 -3.33 8.07 -4.39
CA LEU A 35 -4.34 8.74 -3.59
C LEU A 35 -4.00 10.22 -3.60
N GLY A 36 -4.81 11.10 -4.19
CA GLY A 36 -4.81 12.56 -3.96
C GLY A 36 -3.48 13.32 -3.78
N GLY A 37 -2.34 12.83 -4.34
CA GLY A 37 -0.99 13.38 -4.11
C GLY A 37 0.04 12.42 -3.48
N CYS A 38 -0.39 11.29 -2.93
CA CYS A 38 0.42 10.26 -2.32
C CYS A 38 0.42 8.99 -3.16
N LEU A 39 1.49 8.23 -3.05
CA LEU A 39 1.66 6.93 -3.68
C LEU A 39 1.81 5.86 -2.60
N VAL A 40 0.89 4.92 -2.55
CA VAL A 40 1.01 3.71 -1.71
C VAL A 40 1.59 2.60 -2.57
N LEU A 41 2.66 1.99 -2.09
CA LEU A 41 3.31 0.86 -2.75
C LEU A 41 3.25 -0.36 -1.85
N ILE A 42 2.90 -1.51 -2.41
CA ILE A 42 2.95 -2.81 -1.74
C ILE A 42 3.89 -3.68 -2.57
N ASN A 43 5.03 -4.04 -1.99
CA ASN A 43 6.13 -4.68 -2.72
C ASN A 43 6.33 -6.11 -2.24
N ASP A 44 6.85 -6.27 -1.02
CA ASP A 44 7.24 -7.57 -0.45
C ASP A 44 6.26 -8.05 0.62
N ALA A 45 4.98 -7.98 0.29
CA ALA A 45 3.90 -8.48 1.13
C ALA A 45 2.98 -9.39 0.33
N ALA A 46 2.47 -10.44 0.99
CA ALA A 46 1.27 -11.08 0.51
C ALA A 46 0.11 -10.10 0.75
N TRP A 47 -0.89 -10.10 -0.11
CA TRP A 47 -2.06 -9.24 0.07
C TRP A 47 -3.31 -9.85 -0.56
N ARG A 48 -4.46 -9.34 -0.15
CA ARG A 48 -5.75 -9.66 -0.75
C ARG A 48 -6.71 -8.47 -0.75
N ILE A 49 -7.68 -8.52 -1.66
CA ILE A 49 -8.85 -7.64 -1.69
C ILE A 49 -10.08 -8.48 -1.33
N GLU A 50 -10.87 -7.97 -0.40
CA GLU A 50 -12.14 -8.55 0.04
C GLU A 50 -13.21 -7.46 0.17
N ASP A 51 -14.48 -7.84 0.10
CA ASP A 51 -15.59 -6.97 0.51
C ASP A 51 -16.19 -7.47 1.84
N GLU A 52 -17.44 -7.12 2.16
CA GLU A 52 -18.12 -7.59 3.37
C GLU A 52 -18.51 -9.07 3.31
N GLU A 53 -18.69 -9.63 2.10
CA GLU A 53 -19.28 -10.95 1.88
C GLU A 53 -18.23 -11.99 1.49
N GLU A 54 -17.23 -11.60 0.69
CA GLU A 54 -16.32 -12.55 0.08
C GLU A 54 -14.88 -12.07 -0.12
N PHE A 55 -14.02 -13.06 -0.32
CA PHE A 55 -12.67 -12.87 -0.82
C PHE A 55 -12.71 -12.74 -2.34
N LEU A 56 -12.14 -11.67 -2.88
CA LEU A 56 -12.22 -11.36 -4.31
C LEU A 56 -10.93 -11.76 -5.04
N VAL A 57 -9.76 -11.37 -4.52
CA VAL A 57 -8.47 -11.66 -5.18
C VAL A 57 -7.29 -11.60 -4.20
N ALA A 58 -6.24 -12.37 -4.45
CA ALA A 58 -4.95 -12.30 -3.74
C ALA A 58 -3.75 -12.12 -4.66
N SER A 59 -2.62 -11.78 -4.04
CA SER A 59 -1.32 -11.58 -4.67
C SER A 59 -0.79 -12.76 -5.49
N ALA A 60 -1.29 -13.98 -5.27
CA ALA A 60 -0.83 -15.18 -5.96
C ALA A 60 -1.79 -15.66 -7.08
N ASP A 61 -2.91 -14.97 -7.30
CA ASP A 61 -3.88 -15.33 -8.34
C ASP A 61 -3.35 -15.01 -9.76
N ASP A 62 -4.16 -15.36 -10.76
CA ASP A 62 -3.84 -15.04 -12.15
C ASP A 62 -3.68 -13.53 -12.35
N ARG A 63 -2.66 -13.13 -13.12
CA ARG A 63 -2.27 -11.72 -13.27
C ARG A 63 -3.30 -10.88 -13.99
N ASP A 64 -3.99 -11.44 -14.97
CA ASP A 64 -5.01 -10.72 -15.71
C ASP A 64 -6.26 -10.54 -14.85
N TYR A 65 -6.58 -11.55 -14.02
CA TYR A 65 -7.62 -11.45 -13.02
C TYR A 65 -7.30 -10.39 -11.95
N ILE A 66 -6.07 -10.41 -11.39
CA ILE A 66 -5.58 -9.39 -10.46
C ILE A 66 -5.69 -7.99 -11.08
N ARG A 67 -5.27 -7.82 -12.33
CA ARG A 67 -5.30 -6.51 -13.00
C ARG A 67 -6.72 -5.96 -13.08
N GLY A 68 -7.71 -6.80 -13.41
CA GLY A 68 -9.11 -6.41 -13.43
C GLY A 68 -9.62 -6.00 -12.06
N MET A 69 -9.34 -6.81 -11.04
CA MET A 69 -9.84 -6.55 -9.68
C MET A 69 -9.19 -5.34 -9.00
N ILE A 70 -7.91 -5.07 -9.25
CA ILE A 70 -7.25 -3.88 -8.68
C ILE A 70 -7.89 -2.59 -9.20
N THR A 71 -8.31 -2.55 -10.47
CA THR A 71 -8.94 -1.35 -11.03
C THR A 71 -10.30 -1.03 -10.42
N GLU A 72 -10.93 -1.97 -9.70
CA GLU A 72 -12.16 -1.71 -8.94
C GLU A 72 -11.96 -0.74 -7.78
N LEU A 73 -10.70 -0.48 -7.39
CA LEU A 73 -10.37 0.54 -6.40
C LEU A 73 -10.47 1.96 -6.97
N ASP A 74 -10.40 2.14 -8.29
CA ASP A 74 -10.38 3.46 -8.93
C ASP A 74 -11.63 4.28 -8.60
N GLY A 75 -11.44 5.54 -8.20
CA GLY A 75 -12.53 6.45 -7.84
C GLY A 75 -13.15 6.21 -6.45
N ARG A 76 -12.76 5.15 -5.73
CA ARG A 76 -13.24 4.89 -4.37
C ARG A 76 -12.53 5.76 -3.34
N ARG A 77 -13.24 6.09 -2.27
CA ARG A 77 -12.69 6.87 -1.16
C ARG A 77 -12.09 5.94 -0.11
N LEU A 78 -10.89 6.25 0.35
CA LEU A 78 -10.29 5.61 1.51
C LEU A 78 -11.06 6.03 2.78
N THR A 79 -11.79 5.11 3.39
CA THR A 79 -12.62 5.36 4.57
C THR A 79 -11.92 4.99 5.87
N GLU A 80 -11.02 4.02 5.82
CA GLU A 80 -10.32 3.51 7.00
C GLU A 80 -8.90 3.05 6.66
N VAL A 81 -7.98 3.30 7.59
CA VAL A 81 -6.63 2.71 7.57
C VAL A 81 -6.34 2.11 8.95
N LYS A 82 -5.94 0.82 8.96
CA LYS A 82 -5.47 0.12 10.16
C LYS A 82 -4.08 -0.42 9.90
N VAL A 83 -3.20 -0.27 10.88
CA VAL A 83 -1.87 -0.88 10.88
C VAL A 83 -1.75 -1.76 12.11
N SER A 84 -1.47 -3.04 11.91
CA SER A 84 -1.30 -4.00 13.01
C SER A 84 0.07 -3.86 13.67
N ASN A 85 0.22 -4.47 14.85
CA ASN A 85 1.53 -4.55 15.53
C ASN A 85 2.56 -5.39 14.75
N PHE A 86 2.12 -6.13 13.73
CA PHE A 86 2.96 -6.94 12.84
C PHE A 86 3.18 -6.29 11.48
N LEU A 87 2.89 -4.98 11.36
CA LEU A 87 3.02 -4.19 10.13
C LEU A 87 2.06 -4.59 9.00
N ASP A 88 1.04 -5.38 9.31
CA ASP A 88 -0.07 -5.61 8.38
C ASP A 88 -0.83 -4.30 8.19
N LEU A 89 -1.18 -3.99 6.95
CA LEU A 89 -1.93 -2.82 6.56
C LEU A 89 -3.31 -3.27 6.10
N THR A 90 -4.35 -2.62 6.60
CA THR A 90 -5.70 -2.72 6.04
C THR A 90 -6.14 -1.33 5.61
N MET A 91 -6.55 -1.21 4.35
CA MET A 91 -7.12 0.00 3.77
C MET A 91 -8.53 -0.32 3.25
N ASP A 92 -9.53 0.38 3.76
CA ASP A 92 -10.92 0.26 3.29
C ASP A 92 -11.22 1.36 2.28
N PHE A 93 -11.55 0.98 1.06
CA PHE A 93 -11.93 1.85 -0.03
C PHE A 93 -13.43 1.69 -0.32
N ASP A 94 -14.27 2.47 0.35
CA ASP A 94 -15.75 2.40 0.28
C ASP A 94 -16.27 0.94 0.20
N GLY A 95 -15.89 0.10 1.17
CA GLY A 95 -16.32 -1.30 1.28
C GLY A 95 -15.43 -2.33 0.60
N LEU A 96 -14.43 -1.92 -0.19
CA LEU A 96 -13.37 -2.81 -0.67
C LEU A 96 -12.13 -2.72 0.21
N ARG A 97 -11.76 -3.81 0.85
CA ARG A 97 -10.67 -3.86 1.82
C ARG A 97 -9.44 -4.51 1.21
N LEU A 98 -8.38 -3.74 1.10
CA LEU A 98 -7.04 -4.24 0.79
C LEU A 98 -6.31 -4.56 2.08
N ILE A 99 -5.90 -5.82 2.24
CA ILE A 99 -5.24 -6.33 3.44
C ILE A 99 -3.87 -6.87 3.03
N THR A 100 -2.82 -6.43 3.71
CA THR A 100 -1.47 -7.00 3.57
C THR A 100 -1.16 -7.94 4.71
N PHE A 101 -0.27 -8.89 4.43
CA PHE A 101 0.28 -9.82 5.38
C PHE A 101 1.80 -9.71 5.31
N ALA A 102 2.40 -9.31 6.41
CA ALA A 102 3.85 -9.22 6.53
C ALA A 102 4.50 -10.58 6.23
N LEU A 103 5.45 -10.59 5.30
CA LEU A 103 6.26 -11.76 5.00
C LEU A 103 7.56 -11.72 5.81
N PRO A 104 8.22 -12.86 6.07
CA PRO A 104 9.60 -12.85 6.52
C PRO A 104 10.49 -12.45 5.33
N ALA A 105 10.55 -11.15 5.05
CA ALA A 105 11.36 -10.57 3.99
C ALA A 105 12.43 -9.63 4.57
N ASP A 106 13.53 -9.44 3.86
CA ASP A 106 14.57 -8.50 4.27
C ASP A 106 14.24 -7.05 3.86
N GLU A 107 13.17 -6.83 3.08
CA GLU A 107 12.80 -5.57 2.44
C GLU A 107 11.54 -4.90 3.04
N HIS A 108 11.09 -3.80 2.43
CA HIS A 108 9.91 -3.06 2.85
C HIS A 108 8.62 -3.68 2.29
N HIS A 109 7.73 -4.12 3.17
CA HIS A 109 6.44 -4.72 2.81
C HIS A 109 5.52 -3.73 2.08
N TRP A 110 5.46 -2.50 2.59
CA TRP A 110 4.73 -1.41 1.95
C TRP A 110 5.37 -0.06 2.28
N SER A 111 5.08 0.94 1.45
CA SER A 111 5.50 2.31 1.67
C SER A 111 4.45 3.30 1.23
N VAL A 112 4.55 4.52 1.76
CA VAL A 112 3.75 5.67 1.33
C VAL A 112 4.71 6.80 1.00
N GLN A 113 4.74 7.20 -0.27
CA GLN A 113 5.42 8.41 -0.72
C GLN A 113 4.42 9.57 -0.72
N PHE A 114 4.77 10.66 -0.05
CA PHE A 114 3.98 11.88 0.02
C PHE A 114 4.46 12.91 -1.01
N GLU A 115 3.65 13.94 -1.28
CA GLU A 115 3.97 15.03 -2.23
C GLU A 115 5.25 15.80 -1.91
N ASP A 116 5.67 15.81 -0.64
CA ASP A 116 6.88 16.47 -0.17
C ASP A 116 8.15 15.60 -0.30
N ASP A 117 8.08 14.56 -1.14
CA ASP A 117 9.10 13.53 -1.35
C ASP A 117 9.47 12.71 -0.10
N THR A 118 8.73 12.87 1.00
CA THR A 118 8.92 12.02 2.17
C THR A 118 8.33 10.64 1.92
N VAL A 119 9.03 9.59 2.39
CA VAL A 119 8.58 8.21 2.22
C VAL A 119 8.52 7.49 3.55
N PHE A 120 7.33 7.09 3.97
CA PHE A 120 7.14 6.17 5.08
C PHE A 120 7.35 4.74 4.59
N PHE A 121 8.14 3.95 5.31
CA PHE A 121 8.37 2.53 5.01
C PHE A 121 7.90 1.66 6.16
N ALA A 122 7.18 0.59 5.85
CA ALA A 122 6.87 -0.49 6.77
C ALA A 122 7.55 -1.78 6.33
N GLY A 123 8.37 -2.32 7.21
CA GLY A 123 9.07 -3.59 7.04
C GLY A 123 10.11 -3.77 8.13
N PRO A 124 10.75 -4.94 8.24
CA PRO A 124 11.78 -5.19 9.26
C PRO A 124 12.95 -4.19 9.25
N GLN A 125 13.20 -3.50 8.13
CA GLN A 125 14.21 -2.41 8.03
C GLN A 125 13.66 -0.98 8.25
N ALA A 126 12.40 -0.80 8.68
CA ALA A 126 11.78 0.53 8.87
C ALA A 126 12.47 1.44 9.92
N GLY A 127 13.55 0.97 10.57
CA GLY A 127 14.41 1.77 11.44
C GLY A 127 15.41 2.69 10.70
N GLY A 128 15.47 2.68 9.37
CA GLY A 128 16.39 3.52 8.58
C GLY A 128 15.69 4.63 7.82
N THR A 129 15.93 5.90 8.18
CA THR A 129 15.60 7.05 7.32
C THR A 129 16.50 7.04 6.09
N GLY A 130 16.12 6.29 5.06
CA GLY A 130 16.79 6.30 3.77
C GLY A 130 16.40 7.54 2.98
N SER A 131 17.24 8.57 3.01
CA SER A 131 17.20 9.60 1.96
C SER A 131 17.64 8.94 0.66
N SER A 132 16.72 8.74 -0.28
CA SER A 132 17.05 8.38 -1.66
C SER A 132 17.67 9.59 -2.37
N HIS A 133 18.92 9.89 -2.04
CA HIS A 133 19.77 10.69 -2.91
C HIS A 133 20.42 9.73 -3.91
N GLN A 134 19.84 9.57 -5.10
CA GLN A 134 20.59 9.06 -6.25
C GLN A 134 21.36 10.24 -6.86
N PRO A 135 22.70 10.29 -6.78
CA PRO A 135 23.45 11.12 -7.70
C PRO A 135 23.39 10.50 -9.10
N ARG A 136 23.31 11.40 -10.08
CA ARG A 136 23.08 11.22 -11.52
C ARG A 136 23.85 10.08 -12.18
#